data_AF-A0AAV4XV28-F1
#
_entry.id   AF-A0AAV4XV28-F1
#
_cell.length_a   1.000
_cell.length_b   1.000
_cell.length_c   1.000
_cell.angle_alpha   90.00
_cell.angle_beta   90.00
_cell.angle_gamma   90.00
#
_symmetry.space_group_name_H-M   'P 1'
#
loop_
_entity.id
_entity.type
_entity.pdbx_description
1 polymer ?
#
loop_
_entity_poly.entity_id
_entity_poly.type
_entity_poly.pdbx_seq_one_letter_code
_entity_poly.pdbx_strand_id
1 'polypeptide(L)'
;NDRKVYIHALSCCGKAVTGWIARDAIQECREACGGHGYLKAAGFGTLRNNNDANCTYEGDNNVILQQTSNYLLNLLKKIQSGPTLDFEDHNSEVADIKLPMAYLVEYTDSHSITKIKHHQALFGENIPSCLKDIQFLQDMNEILKTKYVPSSPSSNVGLSDILNMYHWLVCFLLKKSQLKYQEEFSKSENAFVARLALKRFSKLIDEQDDPSIKSVLERLGKLYGLWSIDKHLAILYAGGYISGSVPNDVIKQNIITLCSVLKDEAVTLVDVFAPPDFILNSALGKSDGKLYKNLEDAIMNTPGALERPYWWKEVVENQEIPPMKSNL
;
A
#
# COMPACT_ATOMS: atom_id res chain seq x y z
N ASN A 1 6.23 3.71 -28.48
CA ASN A 1 7.29 3.84 -27.45
C ASN A 1 6.68 4.26 -26.11
N ASP A 2 5.76 5.22 -26.09
CA ASP A 2 5.20 5.83 -24.87
C ASP A 2 4.47 4.87 -23.92
N ARG A 3 3.82 3.82 -24.44
CA ARG A 3 3.20 2.78 -23.60
C ARG A 3 4.23 2.06 -22.72
N LYS A 4 5.41 1.75 -23.24
CA LYS A 4 6.48 1.08 -22.48
C LYS A 4 7.00 2.00 -21.38
N VAL A 5 7.20 3.27 -21.69
CA VAL A 5 7.65 4.30 -20.74
C VAL A 5 6.61 4.51 -19.62
N TYR A 6 5.32 4.53 -19.96
CA TYR A 6 4.25 4.61 -18.97
C TYR A 6 4.22 3.40 -18.04
N ILE A 7 4.26 2.18 -18.58
CA ILE A 7 4.25 0.94 -17.78
C ILE A 7 5.48 0.89 -16.86
N HIS A 8 6.64 1.33 -17.35
CA HIS A 8 7.84 1.43 -16.56
C HIS A 8 7.67 2.41 -15.39
N ALA A 9 7.21 3.64 -15.65
CA ALA A 9 6.93 4.63 -14.61
C ALA A 9 5.93 4.09 -13.56
N LEU A 10 4.86 3.44 -14.02
CA LEU A 10 3.87 2.84 -13.13
C LEU A 10 4.47 1.72 -12.26
N SER A 11 5.29 0.86 -12.85
CA SER A 11 5.92 -0.25 -12.12
C SER A 11 6.90 0.26 -11.06
N CYS A 12 7.67 1.31 -11.37
CA CYS A 12 8.62 1.92 -10.44
C CYS A 12 7.93 2.51 -9.21
N CYS A 13 6.91 3.35 -9.41
CA CYS A 13 6.16 3.91 -8.28
C CYS A 13 5.32 2.86 -7.55
N GLY A 14 4.72 1.91 -8.27
CA GLY A 14 3.98 0.79 -7.69
C GLY A 14 4.84 -0.02 -6.73
N LYS A 15 6.03 -0.48 -7.18
CA LYS A 15 6.97 -1.25 -6.34
C LYS A 15 7.42 -0.47 -5.11
N ALA A 16 7.75 0.82 -5.25
CA ALA A 16 8.20 1.63 -4.14
C ALA A 16 7.10 1.79 -3.07
N VAL A 17 5.89 2.16 -3.51
CA VAL A 17 4.74 2.41 -2.63
C VAL A 17 4.26 1.13 -1.96
N THR A 18 4.10 0.02 -2.70
CA THR A 18 3.67 -1.24 -2.10
C THR A 18 4.69 -1.80 -1.12
N GLY A 19 6.00 -1.67 -1.42
CA GLY A 19 7.07 -2.08 -0.52
C GLY A 19 7.03 -1.34 0.82
N TRP A 20 6.84 -0.01 0.79
CA TRP A 20 6.69 0.77 2.03
C TRP A 20 5.39 0.46 2.77
N ILE A 21 4.26 0.33 2.06
CA ILE A 21 2.99 -0.04 2.67
C ILE A 21 3.10 -1.40 3.36
N ALA A 22 3.72 -2.40 2.72
CA ALA A 22 3.90 -3.73 3.31
C ALA A 22 4.79 -3.68 4.57
N ARG A 23 5.90 -2.94 4.50
CA ARG A 23 6.80 -2.73 5.65
C ARG A 23 6.05 -2.11 6.83
N ASP A 24 5.31 -1.03 6.58
CA ASP A 24 4.58 -0.29 7.62
C ASP A 24 3.44 -1.14 8.18
N ALA A 25 2.70 -1.86 7.33
CA ALA A 25 1.64 -2.78 7.75
C ALA A 25 2.16 -3.90 8.66
N ILE A 26 3.29 -4.55 8.33
CA ILE A 26 3.91 -5.56 9.19
C ILE A 26 4.25 -4.96 10.55
N GLN A 27 4.80 -3.74 10.56
CA GLN A 27 5.23 -3.06 11.77
C GLN A 27 4.04 -2.65 12.66
N GLU A 28 2.96 -2.14 12.06
CA GLU A 28 1.72 -1.78 12.75
C GLU A 28 1.01 -3.03 13.31
N CYS A 29 0.93 -4.13 12.55
CA CYS A 29 0.37 -5.39 13.02
C CYS A 29 1.15 -5.95 14.22
N ARG A 30 2.48 -5.88 14.20
CA ARG A 30 3.33 -6.29 15.32
C ARG A 30 3.01 -5.48 16.59
N GLU A 31 2.86 -4.17 16.46
CA GLU A 31 2.55 -3.26 17.58
C GLU A 31 1.13 -3.47 18.11
N ALA A 32 0.17 -3.76 17.23
CA ALA A 32 -1.20 -4.09 17.59
C ALA A 32 -1.28 -5.38 18.45
N CYS A 33 -0.34 -6.32 18.26
CA CYS A 33 -0.22 -7.52 19.11
C CYS A 33 0.54 -7.29 20.43
N GLY A 34 0.94 -6.05 20.74
CA GLY A 34 1.62 -5.68 21.97
C GLY A 34 2.92 -6.47 22.21
N GLY A 35 3.19 -6.82 23.47
CA GLY A 35 4.40 -7.55 23.85
C GLY A 35 4.50 -8.94 23.20
N HIS A 36 3.38 -9.61 22.96
CA HIS A 36 3.35 -10.91 22.30
C HIS A 36 3.80 -10.84 20.84
N GLY A 37 3.57 -9.71 20.16
CA GLY A 37 4.07 -9.47 18.80
C GLY A 37 5.60 -9.43 18.69
N TYR A 38 6.32 -9.24 19.80
CA TYR A 38 7.79 -9.26 19.82
C TYR A 38 8.38 -10.68 19.91
N LEU A 39 7.57 -11.67 20.28
CA LEU A 39 8.04 -13.05 20.40
C LEU A 39 8.44 -13.61 19.02
N LYS A 40 9.51 -14.40 18.96
CA LYS A 40 9.90 -15.09 17.72
C LYS A 40 8.76 -15.97 17.18
N ALA A 41 8.01 -16.60 18.09
CA ALA A 41 6.84 -17.42 17.76
C ALA A 41 5.69 -16.64 17.10
N ALA A 42 5.66 -15.30 17.21
CA ALA A 42 4.65 -14.48 16.54
C ALA A 42 4.91 -14.29 15.03
N GLY A 43 6.12 -14.59 14.56
CA GLY A 43 6.48 -14.55 13.13
C GLY A 43 6.77 -13.15 12.56
N PHE A 44 6.32 -12.06 13.20
CA PHE A 44 6.50 -10.69 12.69
C PHE A 44 7.95 -10.28 12.48
N GLY A 45 8.88 -10.69 13.35
CA GLY A 45 10.30 -10.36 13.22
C GLY A 45 10.92 -10.95 11.94
N THR A 46 10.64 -12.23 11.67
CA THR A 46 11.08 -12.90 10.44
C THR A 46 10.39 -12.30 9.21
N LEU A 47 9.08 -12.07 9.28
CA LEU A 47 8.31 -11.48 8.19
C LEU A 47 8.84 -10.09 7.82
N ARG A 48 9.13 -9.24 8.81
CA ARG A 48 9.72 -7.93 8.61
C ARG A 48 11.11 -8.01 7.99
N ASN A 49 12.00 -8.84 8.56
CA ASN A 49 13.35 -9.01 8.03
C ASN A 49 13.36 -9.46 6.56
N ASN A 50 12.43 -10.34 6.19
CA ASN A 50 12.29 -10.79 4.81
C ASN A 50 11.73 -9.69 3.89
N ASN A 51 10.77 -8.91 4.38
CA ASN A 51 10.17 -7.83 3.60
C ASN A 51 11.08 -6.60 3.45
N ASP A 52 11.97 -6.32 4.40
CA ASP A 52 12.83 -5.12 4.37
C ASP A 52 13.71 -5.06 3.10
N ALA A 53 14.11 -6.21 2.55
CA ALA A 53 14.83 -6.28 1.27
C ALA A 53 14.03 -5.66 0.11
N ASN A 54 12.70 -5.73 0.15
CA ASN A 54 11.81 -5.19 -0.89
C ASN A 54 11.95 -3.67 -1.05
N CYS A 55 12.41 -2.98 -0.01
CA CYS A 55 12.65 -1.55 -0.04
C CYS A 55 13.94 -1.15 -0.80
N THR A 56 14.84 -2.10 -1.08
CA THR A 56 16.18 -1.81 -1.61
C THR A 56 16.54 -2.59 -2.87
N TYR A 57 16.19 -3.88 -2.96
CA TYR A 57 16.48 -4.69 -4.15
C TYR A 57 15.72 -4.16 -5.39
N GLU A 58 16.08 -4.60 -6.60
CA GLU A 58 15.40 -4.18 -7.84
C GLU A 58 15.28 -2.64 -8.02
N GLY A 59 16.21 -1.91 -7.38
CA GLY A 59 16.25 -0.46 -7.30
C GLY A 59 15.73 0.10 -5.98
N ASP A 60 16.54 0.92 -5.32
CA ASP A 60 16.16 1.62 -4.09
C ASP A 60 14.86 2.41 -4.31
N ASN A 61 13.93 2.30 -3.35
CA ASN A 61 12.59 2.89 -3.49
C ASN A 61 12.62 4.40 -3.72
N ASN A 62 13.55 5.15 -3.10
CA ASN A 62 13.64 6.59 -3.31
C ASN A 62 14.21 6.95 -4.69
N VAL A 63 15.13 6.14 -5.21
CA VAL A 63 15.74 6.34 -6.53
C VAL A 63 14.77 6.00 -7.65
N ILE A 64 14.10 4.85 -7.60
CA ILE A 64 13.17 4.43 -8.66
C ILE A 64 11.92 5.32 -8.71
N LEU A 65 11.51 5.88 -7.56
CA LEU A 65 10.37 6.79 -7.52
C LEU A 65 10.62 8.03 -8.38
N GLN A 66 11.88 8.52 -8.42
CA GLN A 66 12.28 9.66 -9.25
C GLN A 66 12.11 9.41 -10.76
N GLN A 67 12.14 8.15 -11.21
CA GLN A 67 11.85 7.83 -12.61
C GLN A 67 10.40 8.16 -12.98
N THR A 68 9.48 7.91 -12.04
CA THR A 68 8.07 8.29 -12.16
C THR A 68 7.90 9.80 -12.10
N SER A 69 8.59 10.46 -11.17
CA SER A 69 8.62 11.92 -11.06
C SER A 69 9.01 12.59 -12.36
N ASN A 70 10.12 12.15 -12.95
CA ASN A 70 10.65 12.69 -14.21
C ASN A 70 9.68 12.45 -15.37
N TYR A 71 9.06 11.28 -15.42
CA TYR A 71 8.02 10.98 -16.41
C TYR A 71 6.83 11.95 -16.30
N LEU A 72 6.27 12.13 -15.09
CA LEU A 72 5.11 13.00 -14.86
C LEU A 72 5.44 14.48 -15.14
N LEU A 73 6.63 14.96 -14.75
CA LEU A 73 7.07 16.32 -15.06
C LEU A 73 7.26 16.56 -16.55
N ASN A 74 7.90 15.62 -17.26
CA ASN A 74 8.10 15.73 -18.70
C ASN A 74 6.76 15.72 -19.44
N LEU A 75 5.80 14.92 -18.96
CA LEU A 75 4.45 14.91 -19.49
C LEU A 75 3.74 16.25 -19.25
N LEU A 76 3.88 16.83 -18.06
CA LEU A 76 3.32 18.15 -17.74
C LEU A 76 3.90 19.24 -18.64
N LYS A 77 5.22 19.24 -18.86
CA LYS A 77 5.89 20.17 -19.79
C LYS A 77 5.35 20.03 -21.22
N LYS A 78 5.14 18.79 -21.68
CA LYS A 78 4.53 18.53 -23.00
C LYS A 78 3.13 19.14 -23.08
N ILE A 79 2.26 18.88 -22.11
CA ILE A 79 0.90 19.44 -22.05
C ILE A 79 0.93 20.97 -22.06
N GLN A 80 1.85 21.60 -21.31
CA GLN A 80 2.00 23.06 -21.27
C GLN A 80 2.55 23.65 -22.58
N SER A 81 3.38 22.90 -23.32
CA SER A 81 4.00 23.36 -24.57
C SER A 81 3.10 23.29 -25.81
N GLY A 82 1.86 22.81 -25.68
CA GLY A 82 0.85 22.91 -26.73
C GLY A 82 0.68 21.74 -27.73
N PRO A 83 1.48 20.65 -27.79
CA PRO A 83 1.02 19.46 -28.49
C PRO A 83 -0.03 18.77 -27.60
N THR A 84 -1.27 18.75 -28.08
CA THR A 84 -2.25 17.74 -27.71
C THR A 84 -1.55 16.39 -27.76
N LEU A 85 -1.70 15.56 -26.73
CA LEU A 85 -1.11 14.23 -26.72
C LEU A 85 -1.69 13.45 -27.91
N ASP A 86 -0.93 13.32 -29.01
CA ASP A 86 -1.34 12.49 -30.15
C ASP A 86 -1.26 11.03 -29.69
N PHE A 87 -2.45 10.44 -29.52
CA PHE A 87 -2.64 9.07 -29.08
C PHE A 87 -2.75 8.10 -30.26
N GLU A 88 -1.99 8.33 -31.35
CA GLU A 88 -2.08 7.46 -32.53
C GLU A 88 -1.33 6.13 -32.34
N ASP A 89 -2.10 5.05 -32.50
CA ASP A 89 -1.68 3.65 -32.50
C ASP A 89 -0.85 3.34 -33.76
N HIS A 90 0.43 3.01 -33.56
CA HIS A 90 1.14 2.17 -34.51
C HIS A 90 1.20 0.75 -33.96
N ASN A 91 0.32 -0.08 -34.54
CA ASN A 91 0.31 -1.54 -34.49
C ASN A 91 1.72 -2.09 -34.34
N SER A 92 2.04 -2.61 -33.15
CA SER A 92 3.18 -3.47 -32.98
C SER A 92 2.88 -4.47 -31.87
N GLU A 93 3.23 -5.71 -32.18
CA GLU A 93 2.82 -6.94 -31.55
C GLU A 93 2.96 -6.94 -30.03
N VAL A 94 1.99 -7.60 -29.40
CA VAL A 94 1.92 -7.85 -27.97
C VAL A 94 3.05 -8.81 -27.60
N ALA A 95 4.20 -8.27 -27.22
CA ALA A 95 5.17 -9.03 -26.45
C ALA A 95 4.62 -9.21 -25.04
N ASP A 96 4.37 -10.46 -24.66
CA ASP A 96 4.07 -10.91 -23.31
C ASP A 96 5.15 -10.40 -22.33
N ILE A 97 4.93 -9.22 -21.75
CA ILE A 97 5.68 -8.78 -20.58
C ILE A 97 4.92 -9.34 -19.38
N LYS A 98 5.37 -10.51 -18.90
CA LYS A 98 5.10 -10.95 -17.53
C LYS A 98 5.53 -9.81 -16.60
N LEU A 99 4.56 -9.09 -16.05
CA LEU A 99 4.79 -8.21 -14.91
C LEU A 99 5.48 -9.03 -13.81
N PRO A 100 6.62 -8.59 -13.26
CA PRO A 100 7.12 -9.13 -12.01
C PRO A 100 6.25 -8.55 -10.87
N MET A 101 5.02 -9.05 -10.78
CA MET A 101 4.20 -9.02 -9.57
C MET A 101 4.27 -10.40 -8.91
N ALA A 102 5.47 -11.00 -8.93
CA ALA A 102 5.79 -12.22 -8.21
C ALA A 102 6.44 -11.84 -6.87
N TYR A 103 5.61 -11.37 -5.94
CA TYR A 103 5.85 -11.56 -4.50
C TYR A 103 4.49 -11.76 -3.81
N LEU A 104 3.71 -12.70 -4.36
CA LEU A 104 2.72 -13.46 -3.61
C LEU A 104 3.08 -14.93 -3.80
N VAL A 105 3.77 -15.47 -2.79
CA VAL A 105 3.89 -16.90 -2.46
C VAL A 105 4.37 -17.81 -3.61
N GLU A 106 5.69 -17.97 -3.75
CA GLU A 106 6.24 -19.21 -4.31
C GLU A 106 6.49 -20.20 -3.17
N TYR A 107 5.53 -21.11 -2.98
CA TYR A 107 5.78 -22.45 -2.44
C TYR A 107 4.69 -23.38 -2.95
N THR A 108 4.95 -24.07 -4.06
CA THR A 108 4.28 -25.34 -4.35
C THR A 108 5.27 -26.27 -5.04
N ASP A 109 5.48 -27.41 -4.39
CA ASP A 109 6.30 -28.51 -4.86
C ASP A 109 5.96 -28.96 -6.27
N SER A 110 7.01 -29.45 -6.93
CA SER A 110 6.99 -30.16 -8.19
C SER A 110 5.96 -31.30 -8.22
N HIS A 111 4.94 -31.21 -9.06
CA HIS A 111 4.55 -32.19 -10.10
C HIS A 111 3.13 -31.89 -10.60
N SER A 112 2.99 -31.83 -11.93
CA SER A 112 1.73 -31.76 -12.72
C SER A 112 1.32 -30.36 -13.23
N ILE A 113 2.04 -29.87 -14.24
CA ILE A 113 1.56 -28.78 -15.11
C ILE A 113 0.58 -29.38 -16.13
N THR A 114 -0.71 -29.12 -15.97
CA THR A 114 -1.71 -29.38 -17.02
C THR A 114 -2.49 -28.10 -17.34
N LYS A 115 -2.15 -27.52 -18.51
CA LYS A 115 -2.92 -26.58 -19.37
C LYS A 115 -4.05 -25.77 -18.71
N ILE A 116 -3.79 -24.49 -18.43
CA ILE A 116 -4.83 -23.46 -18.26
C ILE A 116 -5.21 -22.95 -19.65
N LYS A 117 -6.51 -23.04 -19.98
CA LYS A 117 -7.12 -22.61 -21.25
C LYS A 117 -7.08 -21.08 -21.37
N HIS A 118 -6.72 -20.62 -22.57
CA HIS A 118 -6.83 -19.24 -23.03
C HIS A 118 -8.27 -18.72 -22.92
N HIS A 119 -8.49 -17.70 -22.09
CA HIS A 119 -9.61 -16.76 -22.25
C HIS A 119 -9.10 -15.51 -22.96
N GLN A 120 -8.94 -15.62 -24.29
CA GLN A 120 -8.96 -14.49 -25.22
C GLN A 120 -10.42 -14.12 -25.48
N ALA A 121 -11.00 -13.26 -24.66
CA ALA A 121 -12.18 -12.46 -24.98
C ALA A 121 -12.36 -11.43 -23.87
N LEU A 122 -12.12 -10.15 -24.17
CA LEU A 122 -12.73 -8.96 -23.50
C LEU A 122 -12.07 -7.63 -23.86
N PHE A 123 -11.05 -7.59 -24.73
CA PHE A 123 -10.51 -6.32 -25.23
C PHE A 123 -11.04 -6.02 -26.62
N GLY A 124 -12.24 -5.45 -26.66
CA GLY A 124 -12.73 -4.72 -27.82
C GLY A 124 -11.90 -3.46 -28.06
N GLU A 125 -11.82 -3.07 -29.33
CA GLU A 125 -11.12 -1.91 -29.88
C GLU A 125 -11.37 -0.60 -29.10
N ASN A 126 -10.36 0.29 -29.08
CA ASN A 126 -10.33 1.71 -28.66
C ASN A 126 -9.42 2.07 -27.47
N ILE A 127 -8.27 2.67 -27.81
CA ILE A 127 -7.35 3.45 -26.96
C ILE A 127 -6.66 2.62 -25.86
N PRO A 128 -5.31 2.65 -25.74
CA PRO A 128 -4.63 2.03 -24.61
C PRO A 128 -5.14 2.63 -23.29
N SER A 129 -5.87 1.83 -22.48
CA SER A 129 -6.46 2.21 -21.19
C SER A 129 -5.52 3.01 -20.28
N CYS A 130 -4.22 2.77 -20.40
CA CYS A 130 -3.14 3.43 -19.65
C CYS A 130 -3.04 4.96 -19.86
N LEU A 131 -3.48 5.48 -21.01
CA LEU A 131 -3.33 6.91 -21.33
C LEU A 131 -4.54 7.74 -20.86
N LYS A 132 -5.73 7.11 -20.74
CA LYS A 132 -6.92 7.70 -20.11
C LYS A 132 -6.70 8.02 -18.62
N ASP A 133 -5.78 7.33 -17.97
CA ASP A 133 -5.46 7.55 -16.56
C ASP A 133 -4.77 8.88 -16.29
N ILE A 134 -4.16 9.49 -17.31
CA ILE A 134 -3.42 10.75 -17.20
C ILE A 134 -4.11 11.91 -17.95
N GLN A 135 -5.21 11.64 -18.66
CA GLN A 135 -5.95 12.64 -19.43
C GLN A 135 -6.41 13.84 -18.59
N PHE A 136 -6.76 13.61 -17.31
CA PHE A 136 -7.16 14.67 -16.38
C PHE A 136 -6.10 15.78 -16.20
N LEU A 137 -4.83 15.52 -16.51
CA LEU A 137 -3.78 16.56 -16.46
C LEU A 137 -3.96 17.64 -17.52
N GLN A 138 -4.71 17.38 -18.60
CA GLN A 138 -5.06 18.40 -19.59
C GLN A 138 -5.92 19.50 -18.98
N ASP A 139 -6.85 19.12 -18.09
CA ASP A 139 -7.74 20.03 -17.37
C ASP A 139 -7.15 20.55 -16.05
N MET A 140 -5.83 20.43 -15.86
CA MET A 140 -5.15 20.79 -14.60
C MET A 140 -5.52 22.19 -14.09
N ASN A 141 -5.61 23.17 -15.00
CA ASN A 141 -5.93 24.55 -14.62
C ASN A 141 -7.36 24.70 -14.09
N GLU A 142 -8.32 23.94 -14.62
CA GLU A 142 -9.71 23.94 -14.14
C GLU A 142 -9.84 23.12 -12.86
N ILE A 143 -9.20 21.95 -12.80
CA ILE A 143 -9.18 21.11 -11.60
C ILE A 143 -8.66 21.92 -10.41
N LEU A 144 -7.55 22.65 -10.56
CA LEU A 144 -6.97 23.44 -9.47
C LEU A 144 -7.86 24.58 -8.94
N LYS A 145 -8.86 25.03 -9.71
CA LYS A 145 -9.84 26.03 -9.26
C LYS A 145 -10.96 25.43 -8.41
N THR A 146 -11.16 24.12 -8.48
CA THR A 146 -12.22 23.44 -7.73
C THR A 146 -11.94 23.46 -6.22
N LYS A 147 -13.00 23.34 -5.43
CA LYS A 147 -12.94 23.21 -3.97
C LYS A 147 -13.86 22.10 -3.53
N TYR A 148 -13.47 21.40 -2.48
CA TYR A 148 -14.33 20.42 -1.84
C TYR A 148 -15.17 21.10 -0.76
N VAL A 149 -16.49 21.04 -0.93
CA VAL A 149 -17.47 21.52 0.03
C VAL A 149 -18.44 20.37 0.32
N PRO A 150 -18.45 19.81 1.54
CA PRO A 150 -19.39 18.76 1.90
C PRO A 150 -20.82 19.31 1.90
N SER A 151 -21.78 18.50 1.45
CA SER A 151 -23.20 18.90 1.41
C SER A 151 -23.79 19.10 2.80
N SER A 152 -23.30 18.38 3.80
CA SER A 152 -23.71 18.48 5.20
C SER A 152 -22.60 18.00 6.15
N PRO A 153 -22.60 18.40 7.43
CA PRO A 153 -21.64 17.91 8.43
C PRO A 153 -21.65 16.38 8.64
N SER A 154 -22.73 15.71 8.25
CA SER A 154 -22.90 14.25 8.27
C SER A 154 -22.92 13.60 6.89
N SER A 155 -22.43 14.29 5.84
CA SER A 155 -22.47 13.75 4.49
C SER A 155 -21.55 12.53 4.33
N ASN A 156 -22.03 11.50 3.64
CA ASN A 156 -21.22 10.36 3.23
C ASN A 156 -20.31 10.79 2.07
N VAL A 157 -19.01 10.50 2.18
CA VAL A 157 -18.04 10.81 1.12
C VAL A 157 -17.99 9.64 0.13
N GLY A 158 -18.39 9.89 -1.12
CA GLY A 158 -18.40 8.90 -2.18
C GLY A 158 -17.00 8.58 -2.72
N LEU A 159 -16.87 7.43 -3.40
CA LEU A 159 -15.61 7.07 -4.06
C LEU A 159 -15.25 8.06 -5.19
N SER A 160 -16.26 8.62 -5.84
CA SER A 160 -16.13 9.72 -6.81
C SER A 160 -15.53 10.98 -6.17
N ASP A 161 -15.97 11.34 -4.96
CA ASP A 161 -15.47 12.52 -4.25
C ASP A 161 -13.99 12.32 -3.91
N ILE A 162 -13.65 11.15 -3.37
CA ILE A 162 -12.26 10.75 -3.05
C ILE A 162 -11.38 10.84 -4.31
N LEU A 163 -11.83 10.27 -5.44
CA LEU A 163 -11.09 10.35 -6.71
C LEU A 163 -10.88 11.80 -7.17
N ASN A 164 -11.87 12.68 -6.99
CA ASN A 164 -11.74 14.11 -7.28
C ASN A 164 -10.75 14.81 -6.33
N MET A 165 -10.71 14.44 -5.05
CA MET A 165 -9.68 14.94 -4.13
C MET A 165 -8.28 14.56 -4.60
N TYR A 166 -8.10 13.31 -5.07
CA TYR A 166 -6.83 12.87 -5.63
C TYR A 166 -6.48 13.52 -6.98
N HIS A 167 -7.47 13.77 -7.86
CA HIS A 167 -7.24 14.55 -9.08
C HIS A 167 -6.63 15.91 -8.74
N TRP A 168 -7.26 16.61 -7.80
CA TRP A 168 -6.77 17.90 -7.34
C TRP A 168 -5.40 17.79 -6.69
N LEU A 169 -5.21 16.83 -5.78
CA LEU A 169 -3.96 16.64 -5.04
C LEU A 169 -2.77 16.36 -5.97
N VAL A 170 -2.94 15.47 -6.94
CA VAL A 170 -1.88 15.16 -7.92
C VAL A 170 -1.55 16.39 -8.76
N CYS A 171 -2.56 17.11 -9.28
CA CYS A 171 -2.36 18.35 -10.02
C CYS A 171 -1.61 19.40 -9.19
N PHE A 172 -2.00 19.58 -7.93
CA PHE A 172 -1.41 20.57 -7.03
C PHE A 172 0.04 20.24 -6.73
N LEU A 173 0.32 18.98 -6.40
CA LEU A 173 1.66 18.52 -6.09
C LEU A 173 2.57 18.56 -7.32
N LEU A 174 2.11 18.16 -8.50
CA LEU A 174 2.90 18.27 -9.74
C LEU A 174 3.26 19.72 -10.07
N LYS A 175 2.28 20.64 -9.96
CA LYS A 175 2.54 22.08 -10.17
C LYS A 175 3.54 22.63 -9.16
N LYS A 176 3.46 22.18 -7.91
CA LYS A 176 4.38 22.61 -6.85
C LYS A 176 5.78 22.03 -7.01
N SER A 177 5.89 20.77 -7.43
CA SER A 177 7.15 20.11 -7.79
C SER A 177 7.84 20.74 -9.01
N GLN A 178 7.08 21.34 -9.94
CA GLN A 178 7.66 22.16 -11.01
C GLN A 178 8.32 23.45 -10.46
N LEU A 179 7.84 23.97 -9.34
CA LEU A 179 8.30 25.24 -8.74
C LEU A 179 9.37 25.06 -7.64
N LYS A 180 9.44 23.89 -6.99
CA LYS A 180 10.39 23.59 -5.89
C LYS A 180 11.12 22.27 -6.13
N TYR A 181 12.44 22.25 -5.93
CA TYR A 181 13.27 21.06 -6.13
C TYR A 181 13.20 20.05 -4.96
N GLN A 182 13.09 18.77 -5.34
CA GLN A 182 13.35 17.51 -4.62
C GLN A 182 12.43 17.04 -3.47
N GLU A 183 12.07 17.84 -2.46
CA GLU A 183 11.34 17.28 -1.29
C GLU A 183 9.85 16.94 -1.55
N GLU A 184 9.21 17.57 -2.53
CA GLU A 184 7.78 17.37 -2.80
C GLU A 184 7.49 16.23 -3.81
N PHE A 185 8.56 15.66 -4.38
CA PHE A 185 8.59 14.54 -5.34
C PHE A 185 8.48 13.15 -4.73
N SER A 186 8.20 13.02 -3.44
CA SER A 186 7.72 11.72 -2.93
C SER A 186 6.21 11.75 -2.74
N LYS A 187 5.66 12.93 -2.45
CA LYS A 187 4.24 13.10 -2.11
C LYS A 187 3.36 13.01 -3.35
N SER A 188 3.81 13.53 -4.49
CA SER A 188 3.02 13.58 -5.73
C SER A 188 2.79 12.20 -6.34
N GLU A 189 3.78 11.33 -6.18
CA GLU A 189 3.91 10.00 -6.75
C GLU A 189 3.12 9.01 -5.89
N ASN A 190 3.23 9.12 -4.57
CA ASN A 190 2.38 8.37 -3.65
C ASN A 190 0.90 8.71 -3.87
N ALA A 191 0.57 10.00 -4.04
CA ALA A 191 -0.80 10.43 -4.37
C ALA A 191 -1.25 9.91 -5.75
N PHE A 192 -0.36 9.87 -6.74
CA PHE A 192 -0.65 9.34 -8.08
C PHE A 192 -0.92 7.83 -8.05
N VAL A 193 -0.11 7.05 -7.33
CA VAL A 193 -0.32 5.61 -7.18
C VAL A 193 -1.59 5.31 -6.40
N ALA A 194 -1.83 6.01 -5.28
CA ALA A 194 -3.05 5.84 -4.49
C ALA A 194 -4.30 6.15 -5.33
N ARG A 195 -4.26 7.20 -6.16
CA ARG A 195 -5.32 7.50 -7.13
C ARG A 195 -5.54 6.36 -8.11
N LEU A 196 -4.47 5.84 -8.72
CA LEU A 196 -4.59 4.77 -9.72
C LEU A 196 -5.14 3.49 -9.09
N ALA A 197 -4.66 3.15 -7.89
CA ALA A 197 -5.18 2.04 -7.11
C ALA A 197 -6.69 2.20 -6.88
N LEU A 198 -7.13 3.36 -6.39
CA LEU A 198 -8.56 3.67 -6.17
C LEU A 198 -9.38 3.64 -7.46
N LYS A 199 -8.85 4.17 -8.56
CA LYS A 199 -9.55 4.15 -9.86
C LYS A 199 -9.72 2.72 -10.36
N ARG A 200 -8.68 1.89 -10.26
CA ARG A 200 -8.75 0.48 -10.64
C ARG A 200 -9.70 -0.28 -9.72
N PHE A 201 -9.66 0.00 -8.42
CA PHE A 201 -10.53 -0.58 -7.42
C PHE A 201 -12.01 -0.22 -7.67
N SER A 202 -12.31 1.05 -8.00
CA SER A 202 -13.64 1.48 -8.44
C SER A 202 -14.13 0.72 -9.65
N LYS A 203 -13.26 0.54 -10.66
CA LYS A 203 -13.62 -0.23 -11.85
C LYS A 203 -13.92 -1.69 -11.53
N LEU A 204 -13.15 -2.30 -10.63
CA LEU A 204 -13.38 -3.68 -10.18
C LEU A 204 -14.71 -3.81 -9.43
N ILE A 205 -15.07 -2.83 -8.60
CA ILE A 205 -16.38 -2.72 -7.93
C ILE A 205 -17.51 -2.64 -8.96
N ASP A 206 -17.35 -1.84 -10.02
CA ASP A 206 -18.35 -1.69 -11.07
C ASP A 206 -18.54 -2.98 -11.88
N GLU A 207 -17.46 -3.74 -12.09
CA GLU A 207 -17.43 -5.04 -12.76
C GLU A 207 -17.95 -6.20 -11.87
N GLN A 208 -18.25 -5.98 -10.59
CA GLN A 208 -18.81 -7.03 -9.71
C GLN A 208 -20.33 -7.17 -9.85
N ASP A 209 -20.78 -8.39 -10.12
CA ASP A 209 -22.21 -8.73 -10.22
C ASP A 209 -22.87 -8.96 -8.86
N ASP A 210 -22.15 -9.48 -7.87
CA ASP A 210 -22.69 -9.80 -6.55
C ASP A 210 -22.83 -8.53 -5.68
N PRO A 211 -24.07 -8.11 -5.31
CA PRO A 211 -24.30 -6.90 -4.52
C PRO A 211 -23.68 -6.94 -3.12
N SER A 212 -23.58 -8.12 -2.52
CA SER A 212 -23.00 -8.31 -1.19
C SER A 212 -21.48 -8.04 -1.23
N ILE A 213 -20.79 -8.68 -2.17
CA ILE A 213 -19.35 -8.47 -2.39
C ILE A 213 -19.09 -7.02 -2.77
N LYS A 214 -19.90 -6.46 -3.67
CA LYS A 214 -19.79 -5.07 -4.09
C LYS A 214 -19.88 -4.10 -2.91
N SER A 215 -20.83 -4.31 -1.99
CA SER A 215 -20.99 -3.47 -0.80
C SER A 215 -19.77 -3.50 0.14
N VAL A 216 -19.18 -4.67 0.34
CA VAL A 216 -17.99 -4.84 1.20
C VAL A 216 -16.76 -4.20 0.53
N LEU A 217 -16.56 -4.43 -0.77
CA LEU A 217 -15.49 -3.79 -1.52
C LEU A 217 -15.64 -2.27 -1.52
N GLU A 218 -16.83 -1.73 -1.75
CA GLU A 218 -17.07 -0.28 -1.66
C GLU A 218 -16.65 0.31 -0.31
N ARG A 219 -16.97 -0.38 0.80
CA ARG A 219 -16.55 0.04 2.15
C ARG A 219 -15.02 0.03 2.30
N LEU A 220 -14.34 -1.03 1.83
CA LEU A 220 -12.88 -1.12 1.85
C LEU A 220 -12.21 -0.04 0.99
N GLY A 221 -12.72 0.18 -0.22
CA GLY A 221 -12.19 1.20 -1.13
C GLY A 221 -12.35 2.61 -0.58
N LYS A 222 -13.52 2.92 0.02
CA LYS A 222 -13.75 4.19 0.71
C LYS A 222 -12.84 4.35 1.93
N LEU A 223 -12.69 3.31 2.75
CA LEU A 223 -11.83 3.37 3.93
C LEU A 223 -10.38 3.64 3.53
N TYR A 224 -9.84 2.86 2.58
CA TYR A 224 -8.48 3.06 2.07
C TYR A 224 -8.29 4.48 1.51
N GLY A 225 -9.24 4.94 0.69
CA GLY A 225 -9.18 6.25 0.08
C GLY A 225 -9.24 7.41 1.08
N LEU A 226 -10.15 7.35 2.05
CA LEU A 226 -10.26 8.37 3.08
C LEU A 226 -9.07 8.36 4.05
N TRP A 227 -8.63 7.18 4.49
CA TRP A 227 -7.44 7.02 5.32
C TRP A 227 -6.18 7.57 4.63
N SER A 228 -6.04 7.31 3.32
CA SER A 228 -4.89 7.83 2.58
C SER A 228 -5.01 9.34 2.32
N ILE A 229 -6.21 9.89 2.10
CA ILE A 229 -6.44 11.34 2.02
C ILE A 229 -6.16 12.05 3.35
N ASP A 230 -6.49 11.43 4.49
CA ASP A 230 -6.25 12.00 5.83
C ASP A 230 -4.77 12.39 6.02
N LYS A 231 -3.86 11.53 5.53
CA LYS A 231 -2.39 11.79 5.51
C LYS A 231 -1.98 13.00 4.68
N HIS A 232 -2.82 13.45 3.75
CA HIS A 232 -2.58 14.57 2.85
C HIS A 232 -3.44 15.81 3.15
N LEU A 233 -4.25 15.80 4.22
CA LEU A 233 -5.13 16.92 4.57
C LEU A 233 -4.39 18.25 4.68
N ALA A 234 -3.23 18.27 5.33
CA ALA A 234 -2.43 19.49 5.47
C ALA A 234 -2.08 20.14 4.11
N ILE A 235 -1.87 19.32 3.07
CA ILE A 235 -1.55 19.78 1.71
C ILE A 235 -2.80 20.32 1.03
N LEU A 236 -3.94 19.63 1.19
CA LEU A 236 -5.25 20.05 0.66
C LEU A 236 -5.70 21.40 1.26
N TYR A 237 -5.44 21.62 2.54
CA TYR A 237 -5.66 22.91 3.21
C TYR A 237 -4.67 23.97 2.72
N ALA A 238 -3.38 23.66 2.67
CA ALA A 238 -2.35 24.62 2.27
C ALA A 238 -2.52 25.12 0.83
N GLY A 239 -3.04 24.29 -0.08
CA GLY A 239 -3.33 24.71 -1.44
C GLY A 239 -4.78 25.18 -1.67
N GLY A 240 -5.61 25.25 -0.63
CA GLY A 240 -6.93 25.90 -0.67
C GLY A 240 -8.06 25.08 -1.30
N TYR A 241 -7.86 23.77 -1.51
CA TYR A 241 -8.92 22.85 -1.95
C TYR A 241 -10.00 22.68 -0.88
N ILE A 242 -9.56 22.56 0.36
CA ILE A 242 -10.39 22.43 1.55
C ILE A 242 -10.25 23.71 2.37
N SER A 243 -11.34 24.18 2.96
CA SER A 243 -11.37 25.36 3.83
C SER A 243 -12.35 25.14 4.99
N GLY A 244 -12.03 25.68 6.17
CA GLY A 244 -12.83 25.50 7.39
C GLY A 244 -12.65 24.13 8.06
N SER A 245 -13.30 23.92 9.21
CA SER A 245 -13.21 22.67 9.98
C SER A 245 -14.11 21.55 9.47
N VAL A 246 -15.28 21.90 8.91
CA VAL A 246 -16.33 20.95 8.52
C VAL A 246 -15.82 19.81 7.62
N PRO A 247 -15.03 20.05 6.55
CA PRO A 247 -14.60 18.95 5.68
C PRO A 247 -13.67 17.95 6.38
N ASN A 248 -12.80 18.42 7.28
CA ASN A 248 -11.94 17.55 8.07
C ASN A 248 -12.78 16.69 9.04
N ASP A 249 -13.76 17.29 9.71
CA ASP A 249 -14.65 16.56 10.62
C ASP A 249 -15.46 15.50 9.85
N VAL A 250 -15.96 15.84 8.66
CA VAL A 250 -16.68 14.90 7.76
C VAL A 250 -15.78 13.73 7.37
N ILE A 251 -14.55 13.98 6.91
CA ILE A 251 -13.63 12.91 6.50
C ILE A 251 -13.33 11.97 7.69
N LYS A 252 -12.99 12.53 8.86
CA LYS A 252 -12.69 11.75 10.07
C LYS A 252 -13.89 10.94 10.57
N GLN A 253 -15.08 11.52 10.56
CA GLN A 253 -16.31 10.81 10.95
C GLN A 253 -16.63 9.66 9.99
N ASN A 254 -16.43 9.84 8.68
CA ASN A 254 -16.60 8.76 7.70
C ASN A 254 -15.60 7.62 7.94
N ILE A 255 -14.33 7.93 8.23
CA ILE A 255 -13.32 6.90 8.57
C ILE A 255 -13.76 6.10 9.80
N ILE A 256 -14.16 6.77 10.89
CA ILE A 256 -14.59 6.12 12.13
C ILE A 256 -15.82 5.24 11.88
N THR A 257 -16.79 5.73 11.12
CA THR A 257 -18.01 4.99 10.77
C THR A 257 -17.70 3.77 9.90
N LEU A 258 -16.79 3.89 8.94
CA LEU A 258 -16.38 2.74 8.12
C LEU A 258 -15.62 1.71 8.95
N CYS A 259 -14.73 2.13 9.86
CA CYS A 259 -14.05 1.23 10.78
C CYS A 259 -15.02 0.50 11.70
N SER A 260 -16.07 1.17 12.21
CA SER A 260 -17.04 0.51 13.09
C SER A 260 -17.84 -0.57 12.36
N VAL A 261 -18.18 -0.34 11.09
CA VAL A 261 -18.89 -1.33 10.26
C VAL A 261 -17.96 -2.48 9.83
N LEU A 262 -16.76 -2.17 9.34
CA LEU A 262 -15.82 -3.18 8.84
C LEU A 262 -15.21 -4.04 9.94
N LYS A 263 -15.22 -3.58 11.20
CA LYS A 263 -14.75 -4.35 12.36
C LYS A 263 -15.44 -5.71 12.46
N ASP A 264 -16.75 -5.75 12.25
CA ASP A 264 -17.54 -6.98 12.40
C ASP A 264 -17.28 -7.97 11.25
N GLU A 265 -16.77 -7.49 10.12
CA GLU A 265 -16.42 -8.28 8.92
C GLU A 265 -14.90 -8.62 8.85
N ALA A 266 -14.09 -8.10 9.78
CA ALA A 266 -12.63 -8.13 9.68
C ALA A 266 -12.05 -9.56 9.63
N VAL A 267 -12.56 -10.48 10.45
CA VAL A 267 -12.11 -11.88 10.47
C VAL A 267 -12.44 -12.55 9.13
N THR A 268 -13.68 -12.41 8.66
CA THR A 268 -14.13 -12.95 7.37
C THR A 268 -13.28 -12.43 6.21
N LEU A 269 -12.92 -11.15 6.22
CA LEU A 269 -12.07 -10.55 5.19
C LEU A 269 -10.65 -11.15 5.16
N VAL A 270 -10.08 -11.46 6.33
CA VAL A 270 -8.77 -12.12 6.42
C VAL A 270 -8.87 -13.59 6.00
N ASP A 271 -9.97 -14.26 6.35
CA ASP A 271 -10.23 -15.66 5.98
C ASP A 271 -10.40 -15.85 4.45
N VAL A 272 -10.72 -14.81 3.68
CA VAL A 272 -10.71 -14.88 2.21
C VAL A 272 -9.31 -15.20 1.67
N PHE A 273 -8.25 -14.75 2.36
CA PHE A 273 -6.87 -15.09 1.99
C PHE A 273 -6.43 -16.45 2.56
N ALA A 274 -6.88 -16.78 3.79
CA ALA A 274 -6.61 -18.00 4.55
C ALA A 274 -5.29 -18.74 4.19
N PRO A 275 -4.11 -18.11 4.36
CA PRO A 275 -2.87 -18.84 4.20
C PRO A 275 -2.84 -19.99 5.22
N PRO A 276 -2.48 -21.22 4.82
CA PRO A 276 -2.32 -22.32 5.76
C PRO A 276 -1.40 -21.95 6.92
N ASP A 277 -1.69 -22.48 8.13
CA ASP A 277 -0.95 -22.14 9.35
C ASP A 277 0.57 -22.36 9.23
N PHE A 278 0.99 -23.32 8.39
CA PHE A 278 2.42 -23.56 8.13
C PHE A 278 3.09 -22.45 7.30
N ILE A 279 2.35 -21.77 6.41
CA ILE A 279 2.82 -20.60 5.66
C ILE A 279 2.86 -19.38 6.58
N LEU A 280 1.81 -19.20 7.39
CA LEU A 280 1.73 -18.08 8.31
C LEU A 280 2.80 -18.16 9.41
N ASN A 281 3.15 -19.38 9.83
CA ASN A 281 4.20 -19.68 10.79
C ASN A 281 4.17 -18.77 12.03
N SER A 282 2.98 -18.58 12.58
CA SER A 282 2.72 -17.69 13.70
C SER A 282 1.84 -18.37 14.73
N ALA A 283 2.31 -18.42 15.98
CA ALA A 283 1.52 -18.87 17.11
C ALA A 283 0.32 -17.95 17.40
N LEU A 284 0.40 -16.67 16.99
CA LEU A 284 -0.69 -15.70 17.17
C LEU A 284 -1.78 -15.81 16.10
N GLY A 285 -1.40 -16.20 14.89
CA GLY A 285 -2.28 -16.18 13.72
C GLY A 285 -2.90 -17.53 13.34
N LYS A 286 -2.71 -18.58 14.14
CA LYS A 286 -3.26 -19.90 13.85
C LYS A 286 -4.79 -19.88 13.73
N SER A 287 -5.28 -20.60 12.72
CA SER A 287 -6.70 -20.75 12.39
C SER A 287 -7.56 -21.38 13.50
N ASP A 288 -6.95 -22.12 14.44
CA ASP A 288 -7.67 -22.80 15.53
C ASP A 288 -8.18 -21.87 16.65
N GLY A 289 -7.76 -20.60 16.65
CA GLY A 289 -8.13 -19.59 17.64
C GLY A 289 -7.58 -19.82 19.04
N LYS A 290 -6.71 -20.82 19.26
CA LYS A 290 -6.20 -21.19 20.60
C LYS A 290 -4.93 -20.43 20.96
N LEU A 291 -5.01 -19.10 20.94
CA LEU A 291 -3.88 -18.17 21.10
C LEU A 291 -2.88 -18.54 22.20
N TYR A 292 -3.34 -18.62 23.45
CA TYR A 292 -2.45 -18.85 24.60
C TYR A 292 -1.86 -20.25 24.62
N LYS A 293 -2.64 -21.25 24.20
CA LYS A 293 -2.14 -22.62 24.07
C LYS A 293 -1.04 -22.70 23.01
N ASN A 294 -1.25 -22.04 21.86
CA ASN A 294 -0.26 -22.01 20.79
C ASN A 294 1.04 -21.31 21.21
N LEU A 295 0.94 -20.25 22.02
CA LEU A 295 2.10 -19.58 22.60
C LEU A 295 2.83 -20.47 23.60
N GLU A 296 2.10 -21.12 24.50
CA GLU A 296 2.65 -22.07 25.47
C GLU A 296 3.36 -23.22 24.75
N ASP A 297 2.68 -23.85 23.78
CA ASP A 297 3.23 -24.93 22.95
C ASP A 297 4.51 -24.46 22.23
N ALA A 298 4.55 -23.23 21.71
CA ALA A 298 5.74 -22.69 21.04
C ALA A 298 6.91 -22.50 22.02
N ILE A 299 6.65 -22.06 23.26
CA ILE A 299 7.68 -21.87 24.29
C ILE A 299 8.18 -23.23 24.78
N MET A 300 7.29 -24.15 25.12
CA MET A 300 7.62 -25.45 25.69
C MET A 300 8.40 -26.34 24.71
N ASN A 301 8.10 -26.24 23.41
CA ASN A 301 8.79 -26.99 22.37
C ASN A 301 10.08 -26.30 21.86
N THR A 302 10.43 -25.11 22.38
CA THR A 302 11.68 -24.44 22.00
C THR A 302 12.87 -25.12 22.70
N PRO A 303 13.88 -25.62 21.95
CA PRO A 303 15.04 -26.28 22.55
C PRO A 303 15.77 -25.38 23.55
N GLY A 304 16.06 -25.90 24.74
CA GLY A 304 16.75 -25.17 25.79
C GLY A 304 15.92 -24.12 26.53
N ALA A 305 14.62 -23.97 26.24
CA ALA A 305 13.78 -22.94 26.87
C ALA A 305 13.61 -23.13 28.39
N LEU A 306 13.60 -24.39 28.86
CA LEU A 306 13.47 -24.74 30.29
C LEU A 306 14.80 -25.17 30.92
N GLU A 307 15.88 -25.14 30.15
CA GLU A 307 17.21 -25.59 30.60
C GLU A 307 18.07 -24.40 31.02
N ARG A 308 19.04 -24.65 31.89
CA ARG A 308 20.05 -23.62 32.21
C ARG A 308 20.96 -23.46 30.98
N PRO A 309 21.32 -22.22 30.60
CA PRO A 309 22.25 -22.01 29.50
C PRO A 309 23.60 -22.63 29.85
N TYR A 310 24.28 -23.27 28.88
CA TYR A 310 25.51 -24.02 29.14
C TYR A 310 26.61 -23.21 29.86
N TRP A 311 26.65 -21.90 29.62
CA TRP A 311 27.61 -20.94 30.19
C TRP A 311 27.23 -20.42 31.59
N TRP A 312 26.14 -20.89 32.21
CA TRP A 312 25.65 -20.33 33.47
C TRP A 312 26.69 -20.35 34.61
N LYS A 313 27.54 -21.40 34.64
CA LYS A 313 28.60 -21.53 35.65
C LYS A 313 29.71 -20.51 35.47
N GLU A 314 30.10 -20.22 34.24
CA GLU A 314 31.18 -19.27 33.93
C GLU A 314 30.86 -17.84 34.40
N VAL A 315 29.57 -17.48 34.47
CA VAL A 315 29.10 -16.17 34.93
C VAL A 315 28.95 -16.10 36.45
N VAL A 316 28.52 -17.20 37.08
CA VAL A 316 28.25 -17.24 38.53
C VAL A 316 29.53 -17.50 39.34
N GLU A 317 30.46 -18.31 38.84
CA GLU A 317 31.66 -18.72 39.57
C GLU A 317 32.81 -17.69 39.49
N ASN A 318 32.80 -16.78 38.50
CA ASN A 318 33.82 -15.73 38.34
C ASN A 318 33.56 -14.43 39.15
N GLN A 319 32.70 -14.45 40.18
CA GLN A 319 32.41 -13.30 41.05
C GLN A 319 33.41 -13.14 42.23
N GLU A 320 34.69 -13.44 42.05
CA GLU A 320 35.71 -12.90 42.97
C GLU A 320 35.88 -11.40 42.68
N ILE A 321 34.99 -10.57 43.24
CA ILE A 321 35.18 -9.13 43.29
C ILE A 321 36.44 -8.89 44.13
N PRO A 322 37.55 -8.38 43.56
CA PRO A 322 38.70 -8.04 44.39
C PRO A 322 38.26 -6.97 45.39
N PRO A 323 38.62 -7.07 46.69
CA PRO A 323 38.21 -6.09 47.67
C PRO A 323 38.69 -4.72 47.21
N MET A 324 37.77 -3.74 47.12
CA MET A 324 38.14 -2.34 46.89
C MET A 324 39.15 -1.95 47.97
N LYS A 325 40.42 -1.75 47.59
CA LYS A 325 41.39 -1.14 48.47
C LYS A 325 40.91 0.28 48.77
N SER A 326 40.40 0.50 49.97
CA SER A 326 40.20 1.84 50.51
C SER A 326 41.58 2.48 50.65
N ASN A 327 41.93 3.39 49.74
CA ASN A 327 43.02 4.31 49.99
C ASN A 327 42.49 5.40 50.94
N LEU A 328 42.68 5.16 52.24
CA LEU A 328 42.74 6.20 53.27
C LEU A 328 44.19 6.32 53.74
#